data_AF-A0A972P841-F1
#
_entry.id   AF-A0A972P841-F1
#
_cell.length_a   1.000
_cell.length_b   1.000
_cell.length_c   1.000
_cell.angle_alpha   90.00
_cell.angle_beta   90.00
_cell.angle_gamma   90.00
#
_symmetry.space_group_name_H-M   'P 1'
#
loop_
_entity.id
_entity.type
_entity.pdbx_description
1 polymer ?
#
loop_
_entity_poly.entity_id
_entity_poly.type
_entity_poly.pdbx_seq_one_letter_code
_entity_poly.pdbx_strand_id
1 'polypeptide(L)'
;MRNDKLSPAEEIREHGKSAQGRKELIRHLDGDRLTAREAILAKCYDCCGRFVDGKEDCRVTRCPLHPFMPYRESQEEKPKREISEERRQAMRDRMQKVLNAKRQNTPCLLPRMTNCHTLEIFSPQDEGSVMSKEVRAK
;
A
#
# COMPACT_ATOMS: atom_id res chain seq x y z
N MET A 1 -40.54 -10.98 -6.21
CA MET A 1 -39.34 -11.57 -5.60
C MET A 1 -38.27 -10.51 -5.58
N ARG A 2 -37.94 -9.94 -4.41
CA ARG A 2 -36.75 -9.07 -4.33
C ARG A 2 -35.58 -10.03 -4.47
N ASN A 3 -34.92 -9.98 -5.62
CA ASN A 3 -33.68 -10.72 -5.77
C ASN A 3 -32.70 -10.05 -4.82
N ASP A 4 -32.39 -10.71 -3.71
CA ASP A 4 -31.26 -10.39 -2.86
C ASP A 4 -30.00 -10.69 -3.66
N LYS A 5 -29.73 -9.87 -4.69
CA LYS A 5 -28.52 -9.99 -5.49
C LYS A 5 -27.41 -9.48 -4.60
N LEU A 6 -26.48 -10.37 -4.23
CA LEU A 6 -25.21 -9.99 -3.64
C LEU A 6 -24.63 -8.82 -4.45
N SER A 7 -23.94 -7.91 -3.77
CA SER A 7 -23.25 -6.85 -4.49
C SER A 7 -22.23 -7.48 -5.45
N PRO A 8 -21.98 -6.89 -6.63
CA PRO A 8 -21.02 -7.44 -7.59
C PRO A 8 -19.62 -7.70 -7.00
N ALA A 9 -19.24 -6.90 -6.00
CA ALA A 9 -17.99 -7.08 -5.26
C ALA A 9 -17.99 -8.33 -4.36
N GLU A 10 -19.12 -8.66 -3.73
CA GLU A 10 -19.27 -9.86 -2.89
C GLU A 10 -19.20 -11.14 -3.72
N GLU A 11 -19.84 -11.17 -4.90
CA GLU A 11 -19.76 -12.31 -5.82
C GLU A 11 -18.32 -12.61 -6.26
N ILE A 12 -17.52 -11.56 -6.51
CA ILE A 12 -16.10 -11.70 -6.86
C ILE A 12 -15.28 -12.19 -5.65
N ARG A 13 -15.69 -11.80 -4.43
CA ARG A 13 -15.02 -12.24 -3.22
C ARG A 13 -15.23 -13.74 -2.98
N GLU A 14 -16.41 -14.25 -3.27
CA GLU A 14 -16.79 -15.65 -3.06
C GLU A 14 -16.31 -16.59 -4.18
N HIS A 15 -16.56 -16.25 -5.44
CA HIS A 15 -16.33 -17.15 -6.58
C HIS A 15 -15.05 -16.87 -7.36
N GLY A 16 -14.46 -15.69 -7.19
CA GLY A 16 -13.28 -15.29 -7.97
C GLY A 16 -12.00 -15.95 -7.47
N LYS A 17 -11.22 -16.56 -8.39
CA LYS A 17 -9.87 -17.05 -8.04
C LYS A 17 -8.95 -15.89 -7.67
N SER A 18 -8.00 -16.19 -6.78
CA SER A 18 -6.93 -15.26 -6.37
C SER A 18 -5.91 -15.04 -7.49
N ALA A 19 -6.20 -14.12 -8.41
CA ALA A 19 -5.33 -13.69 -9.49
C ALA A 19 -5.04 -12.16 -9.44
N GLN A 20 -4.09 -11.70 -10.24
CA GLN A 20 -3.82 -10.27 -10.41
C GLN A 20 -5.04 -9.59 -11.05
N GLY A 21 -5.39 -8.37 -10.58
CA GLY A 21 -6.56 -7.62 -11.04
C GLY A 21 -7.82 -7.79 -10.18
N ARG A 22 -7.90 -8.81 -9.32
CA ARG A 22 -9.07 -9.04 -8.45
C ARG A 22 -9.30 -7.90 -7.46
N LYS A 23 -8.24 -7.47 -6.76
CA LYS A 23 -8.33 -6.42 -5.73
C LYS A 23 -8.65 -5.08 -6.36
N GLU A 24 -8.07 -4.84 -7.52
CA GLU A 24 -8.25 -3.64 -8.33
C GLU A 24 -9.69 -3.55 -8.82
N LEU A 25 -10.27 -4.66 -9.30
CA LEU A 25 -11.67 -4.70 -9.70
C LEU A 25 -12.62 -4.46 -8.52
N ILE A 26 -12.36 -5.06 -7.36
CA ILE A 26 -13.14 -4.82 -6.14
C ILE A 26 -13.08 -3.34 -5.75
N ARG A 27 -11.88 -2.74 -5.72
CA ARG A 27 -11.70 -1.31 -5.43
C ARG A 27 -12.48 -0.42 -6.39
N HIS A 28 -12.48 -0.75 -7.69
CA HIS A 28 -13.27 0.00 -8.67
C HIS A 28 -14.77 -0.08 -8.38
N LEU A 29 -15.28 -1.26 -8.02
CA LEU A 29 -16.69 -1.47 -7.66
C LEU A 29 -17.07 -0.77 -6.35
N ASP A 30 -16.13 -0.68 -5.41
CA ASP A 30 -16.28 0.08 -4.16
C ASP A 30 -16.22 1.60 -4.39
N GLY A 31 -15.89 2.06 -5.61
CA GLY A 31 -15.87 3.47 -6.01
C GLY A 31 -14.51 4.16 -5.88
N ASP A 32 -13.45 3.42 -5.59
CA ASP A 32 -12.10 3.96 -5.49
C ASP A 32 -11.53 4.34 -6.85
N ARG A 33 -10.64 5.34 -6.84
CA ARG A 33 -9.84 5.71 -8.01
C ARG A 33 -8.71 4.69 -8.23
N LEU A 34 -8.64 4.16 -9.45
CA LEU A 34 -7.55 3.31 -9.91
C LEU A 34 -6.54 4.09 -10.74
N THR A 35 -5.28 3.69 -10.66
CA THR A 35 -4.26 4.06 -11.63
C THR A 35 -4.49 3.36 -12.96
N ALA A 36 -3.93 3.90 -14.05
CA ALA A 36 -4.09 3.31 -15.39
C ALA A 36 -3.66 1.83 -15.43
N ARG A 37 -2.56 1.48 -14.76
CA ARG A 37 -2.09 0.09 -14.71
C ARG A 37 -3.03 -0.83 -13.92
N GLU A 38 -3.54 -0.36 -12.79
CA GLU A 38 -4.51 -1.12 -11.99
C GLU A 38 -5.82 -1.33 -12.76
N ALA A 39 -6.29 -0.32 -13.49
CA ALA A 39 -7.50 -0.41 -14.32
C ALA A 39 -7.34 -1.45 -15.45
N ILE A 40 -6.16 -1.51 -16.09
CA ILE A 40 -5.86 -2.53 -17.11
C ILE A 40 -5.91 -3.93 -16.48
N LEU A 41 -5.31 -4.12 -15.30
CA LEU A 41 -5.30 -5.41 -14.60
C LEU A 41 -6.73 -5.82 -14.19
N ALA A 42 -7.51 -4.89 -13.63
CA ALA A 42 -8.92 -5.12 -13.29
C ALA A 42 -9.72 -5.55 -14.52
N LYS A 43 -9.49 -4.90 -15.67
CA LYS A 43 -10.18 -5.24 -16.92
C LYS A 43 -9.76 -6.59 -17.47
N CYS A 44 -8.48 -6.96 -17.38
CA CYS A 44 -8.02 -8.29 -17.75
C CYS A 44 -8.66 -9.39 -16.88
N TYR A 45 -8.79 -9.13 -15.57
CA TYR A 45 -9.44 -10.05 -14.64
C TYR A 45 -10.93 -10.26 -14.96
N ASP A 46 -11.64 -9.17 -15.26
CA ASP A 46 -13.04 -9.20 -15.70
C ASP A 46 -13.19 -9.93 -17.06
N CYS A 47 -12.37 -9.57 -18.04
CA CYS A 47 -12.41 -10.12 -19.40
C CYS A 47 -12.09 -11.62 -19.46
N CYS A 48 -11.18 -12.12 -18.63
CA CYS A 48 -10.81 -13.54 -18.58
C CYS A 48 -11.72 -14.34 -17.63
N GLY A 49 -12.94 -13.85 -17.36
CA GLY A 49 -13.92 -14.56 -16.53
C GLY A 49 -13.41 -14.84 -15.12
N ARG A 50 -12.66 -13.91 -14.50
CA ARG A 50 -12.10 -14.05 -13.14
C ARG A 50 -11.12 -15.22 -13.00
N PHE A 51 -10.57 -15.71 -14.12
CA PHE A 51 -9.63 -16.84 -14.19
C PHE A 51 -10.16 -18.12 -13.53
N VAL A 52 -11.46 -18.41 -13.70
CA VAL A 52 -12.11 -19.61 -13.14
C VAL A 52 -11.48 -20.90 -13.68
N ASP A 53 -10.96 -20.89 -14.91
CA ASP A 53 -10.33 -22.06 -15.52
C ASP A 53 -8.86 -22.18 -15.11
N GLY A 54 -8.08 -21.10 -15.21
CA GLY A 54 -6.67 -21.09 -14.84
C GLY A 54 -6.02 -19.71 -14.97
N LYS A 55 -4.81 -19.55 -14.43
CA LYS A 55 -4.00 -18.32 -14.59
C LYS A 55 -3.15 -18.44 -15.86
N GLU A 56 -3.82 -18.43 -17.01
CA GLU A 56 -3.18 -18.61 -18.31
C GLU A 56 -3.31 -17.36 -19.18
N ASP A 57 -2.52 -17.33 -20.26
CA ASP A 57 -2.59 -16.27 -21.26
C ASP A 57 -3.88 -16.42 -22.07
N CYS A 58 -4.59 -15.32 -22.32
CA CYS A 58 -5.76 -15.34 -23.19
C CYS A 58 -5.40 -15.52 -24.67
N ARG A 59 -4.13 -15.28 -25.05
CA ARG A 59 -3.59 -15.46 -26.41
C ARG A 59 -4.30 -14.65 -27.50
N VAL A 60 -5.09 -13.63 -27.11
CA VAL A 60 -5.80 -12.75 -28.05
C VAL A 60 -4.86 -11.66 -28.55
N THR A 61 -4.09 -11.95 -29.60
CA THR A 61 -3.09 -11.03 -30.17
C THR A 61 -3.65 -9.72 -30.72
N ARG A 62 -4.93 -9.70 -31.12
CA ARG A 62 -5.62 -8.49 -31.59
C ARG A 62 -6.04 -7.54 -30.45
N CYS A 63 -5.97 -7.99 -29.20
CA CYS A 63 -6.38 -7.17 -28.07
C CYS A 63 -5.33 -6.07 -27.81
N PRO A 64 -5.72 -4.79 -27.76
CA PRO A 64 -4.79 -3.69 -27.49
C PRO A 64 -4.17 -3.76 -26.08
N LEU A 65 -4.79 -4.48 -25.15
CA LEU A 65 -4.30 -4.67 -23.78
C LEU A 65 -3.43 -5.92 -23.61
N HIS A 66 -3.35 -6.79 -24.63
CA HIS A 66 -2.54 -8.01 -24.60
C HIS A 66 -1.07 -7.76 -24.21
N PRO A 67 -0.40 -6.68 -24.66
CA PRO A 67 0.99 -6.41 -24.25
C PRO A 67 1.18 -6.20 -22.74
N PHE A 68 0.12 -5.76 -22.04
CA PHE A 68 0.13 -5.47 -20.61
C PHE A 68 -0.47 -6.60 -19.76
N MET A 69 -0.85 -7.71 -20.39
CA MET A 69 -1.42 -8.88 -19.71
C MET A 69 -0.43 -9.46 -18.68
N PRO A 70 -0.86 -9.73 -17.43
CA PRO A 70 0.02 -10.20 -16.36
C PRO A 70 0.60 -11.61 -16.58
N TYR A 71 -0.15 -12.50 -17.23
CA TYR A 71 0.22 -13.92 -17.41
C TYR A 71 0.71 -14.24 -18.81
N ARG A 72 1.17 -13.23 -19.56
CA ARG A 72 1.65 -13.41 -20.92
C ARG A 72 2.89 -14.31 -20.96
N GLU A 73 2.84 -15.38 -21.74
CA GLU A 73 3.91 -16.40 -21.82
C GLU A 73 5.23 -15.83 -22.37
N SER A 74 5.15 -14.83 -23.26
CA SER A 74 6.32 -14.28 -23.96
C SER A 74 7.06 -13.17 -23.20
N GLN A 75 6.84 -13.00 -21.89
CA GLN A 75 7.64 -12.04 -21.12
C GLN A 75 9.00 -12.67 -20.84
N GLU A 76 9.97 -12.39 -21.71
CA GLU A 76 11.38 -12.58 -21.37
C GLU A 76 11.63 -11.93 -20.00
N GLU A 77 12.19 -12.69 -19.06
CA GLU A 77 12.54 -12.17 -17.75
C GLU A 77 13.46 -10.96 -17.95
N LYS A 78 12.93 -9.76 -17.70
CA LYS A 78 13.72 -8.54 -17.87
C LYS A 78 14.99 -8.68 -17.04
N PRO A 79 16.18 -8.44 -17.62
CA PRO A 79 17.42 -8.62 -16.89
C PRO A 79 17.39 -7.76 -15.64
N LYS A 80 17.60 -8.41 -14.48
CA LYS A 80 17.74 -7.69 -13.21
C LYS A 80 18.95 -6.79 -13.37
N ARG A 81 18.75 -5.48 -13.28
CA ARG A 81 19.87 -4.54 -13.27
C ARG A 81 20.74 -4.87 -12.06
N GLU A 82 21.98 -5.30 -12.30
CA GLU A 82 22.93 -5.54 -11.24
C GLU A 82 23.26 -4.21 -10.56
N ILE A 83 23.01 -4.14 -9.26
CA ILE A 83 23.36 -2.98 -8.43
C ILE A 83 24.76 -3.25 -7.89
N SER A 84 25.70 -2.32 -8.11
CA SER A 84 27.05 -2.43 -7.56
C SER A 84 27.03 -2.58 -6.04
N GLU A 85 27.98 -3.32 -5.49
CA GLU A 85 28.04 -3.60 -4.06
C GLU A 85 28.19 -2.32 -3.23
N GLU A 86 28.99 -1.37 -3.70
CA GLU A 86 29.14 -0.04 -3.11
C GLU A 86 27.79 0.68 -3.01
N ARG A 87 26.97 0.64 -4.07
CA ARG A 87 25.65 1.27 -4.08
C ARG A 87 24.67 0.56 -3.15
N ARG A 88 24.79 -0.76 -2.97
CA ARG A 88 24.02 -1.53 -1.97
C ARG A 88 24.45 -1.18 -0.53
N GLN A 89 25.75 -1.04 -0.28
CA GLN A 89 26.29 -0.65 1.03
C GLN A 89 25.86 0.76 1.41
N ALA A 90 26.01 1.74 0.51
CA ALA A 90 25.55 3.11 0.75
C ALA A 90 24.04 3.20 1.06
N MET A 91 23.21 2.37 0.40
CA MET A 91 21.79 2.27 0.71
C MET A 91 21.55 1.70 2.12
N ARG A 92 22.29 0.65 2.52
CA ARG A 92 22.22 0.08 3.88
C ARG A 92 22.64 1.09 4.94
N ASP A 93 23.75 1.79 4.73
CA ASP A 93 24.24 2.80 5.67
C ASP A 93 23.25 3.96 5.82
N ARG A 94 22.61 4.37 4.70
CA ARG A 94 21.56 5.38 4.73
C ARG A 94 20.34 4.90 5.53
N MET A 95 19.90 3.64 5.35
CA MET A 95 18.80 3.08 6.14
C MET A 95 19.17 2.98 7.62
N GLN A 96 20.39 2.53 7.94
CA GLN A 96 20.85 2.41 9.32
C GLN A 96 20.88 3.78 10.03
N LYS A 97 21.32 4.83 9.34
CA LYS A 97 21.26 6.21 9.85
C LYS A 97 19.82 6.66 10.13
N VAL A 98 18.88 6.37 9.23
CA VAL A 98 17.45 6.69 9.45
C VAL A 98 16.88 5.92 10.65
N LEU A 99 17.24 4.65 10.81
CA LEU A 99 16.82 3.84 11.96
C LEU A 99 17.40 4.35 13.28
N ASN A 100 18.70 4.68 13.29
CA ASN A 100 19.36 5.23 14.46
C ASN A 100 18.78 6.61 14.83
N ALA A 101 18.52 7.47 13.85
CA ALA A 101 17.85 8.74 14.06
C ALA A 101 16.41 8.55 14.56
N LYS A 102 15.66 7.58 14.03
CA LYS A 102 14.34 7.23 14.56
C LYS A 102 14.41 6.75 16.00
N ARG A 103 15.41 5.96 16.40
CA ARG A 103 15.61 5.52 17.81
C ARG A 103 15.92 6.70 18.74
N GLN A 104 16.72 7.65 18.26
CA GLN A 104 17.08 8.86 19.03
C GLN A 104 15.94 9.87 19.11
N ASN A 105 15.11 9.96 18.06
CA ASN A 105 14.04 10.93 17.93
C ASN A 105 12.65 10.35 18.18
N THR A 106 12.50 9.06 18.50
CA THR A 106 11.25 8.54 19.06
C THR A 106 11.12 9.12 20.46
N PRO A 107 10.20 10.08 20.70
CA PRO A 107 9.82 10.34 22.06
C PRO A 107 9.24 9.03 22.58
N CYS A 108 9.68 8.64 23.76
CA CYS A 108 9.23 7.47 24.49
C CYS A 108 7.72 7.57 24.68
N LEU A 109 6.92 7.14 23.70
CA LEU A 109 5.52 6.86 23.93
C LEU A 109 5.51 5.56 24.73
N LEU A 110 5.25 5.77 26.02
CA LEU A 110 5.24 4.79 27.09
C LEU A 110 4.64 3.45 26.64
N PRO A 111 5.10 2.33 27.23
CA PRO A 111 4.48 1.05 27.01
C PRO A 111 2.98 1.15 27.33
N ARG A 112 2.16 0.52 26.48
CA ARG A 112 0.72 0.33 26.64
C ARG A 112 0.44 -0.22 28.05
N MET A 113 0.23 0.68 29.01
CA MET A 113 -0.18 0.33 30.36
C MET A 113 -1.63 -0.09 30.28
N THR A 114 -1.85 -1.39 30.36
CA THR A 114 -3.15 -1.93 30.74
C THR A 114 -3.54 -1.34 32.10
N ASN A 115 -4.81 -0.93 32.21
CA ASN A 115 -5.55 -0.55 33.41
C ASN A 115 -5.67 0.96 33.67
N CYS A 116 -6.69 1.53 33.05
CA CYS A 116 -7.35 2.76 33.45
C CYS A 116 -8.13 2.53 34.76
N HIS A 117 -7.68 3.08 35.89
CA HIS A 117 -8.59 3.53 36.96
C HIS A 117 -7.90 4.55 37.89
N THR A 118 -8.50 5.75 37.89
CA THR A 118 -8.58 6.78 38.96
C THR A 118 -7.37 7.65 39.37
N LEU A 119 -7.47 8.95 38.98
CA LEU A 119 -7.40 10.23 39.75
C LEU A 119 -6.54 10.25 41.03
N GLU A 120 -5.68 11.26 41.29
CA GLU A 120 -6.04 12.64 41.68
C GLU A 120 -4.84 13.62 41.50
N ILE A 121 -5.06 14.82 40.95
CA ILE A 121 -5.02 16.17 41.59
C ILE A 121 -3.67 16.57 42.23
N PHE A 122 -3.00 17.61 41.68
CA PHE A 122 -2.63 18.86 42.38
C PHE A 122 -1.89 19.84 41.43
N SER A 123 -2.46 21.03 41.23
CA SER A 123 -1.75 22.29 40.91
C SER A 123 -1.68 23.09 42.22
N PRO A 124 -0.64 23.90 42.53
CA PRO A 124 -0.60 25.31 42.06
C PRO A 124 0.80 25.99 41.93
N GLN A 125 0.86 26.98 41.01
CA GLN A 125 1.59 28.29 40.92
C GLN A 125 2.84 28.52 41.84
N ASP A 126 4.00 29.00 41.35
CA ASP A 126 4.27 30.43 41.07
C ASP A 126 5.68 30.72 40.46
N GLU A 127 5.74 31.83 39.70
CA GLU A 127 6.87 32.77 39.46
C GLU A 127 8.16 32.35 38.71
N GLY A 128 8.26 32.83 37.46
CA GLY A 128 9.32 33.76 37.04
C GLY A 128 10.71 33.21 36.64
N SER A 129 11.00 33.19 35.33
CA SER A 129 12.16 33.91 34.78
C SER A 129 12.09 33.99 33.25
N VAL A 130 12.22 35.23 32.80
CA VAL A 130 12.16 35.75 31.44
C VAL A 130 13.44 35.36 30.71
N MET A 131 13.37 35.02 29.41
CA MET A 131 14.35 35.50 28.42
C MET A 131 13.67 35.57 27.05
N SER A 132 13.57 36.80 26.58
CA SER A 132 12.88 37.23 25.36
C SER A 132 13.67 36.90 24.10
N LYS A 133 12.90 36.80 23.02
CA LYS A 133 13.26 36.62 21.62
C LYS A 133 14.17 37.74 21.12
N GLU A 134 15.07 37.40 20.18
CA GLU A 134 15.42 38.31 19.09
C GLU A 134 15.30 37.58 17.74
N VAL A 135 14.38 38.09 16.94
CA VAL A 135 14.08 37.70 15.57
C VAL A 135 15.08 38.45 14.68
N ARG A 136 15.90 37.72 13.94
CA ARG A 136 16.80 38.29 12.94
C ARG A 136 16.02 38.53 11.64
N ALA A 137 15.91 39.78 11.22
CA ALA A 137 15.36 40.16 9.92
C ALA A 137 16.33 41.09 9.17
N LYS A 138 16.55 40.72 7.91
CA LYS A 138 17.30 41.39 6.82
C LYS A 138 18.82 41.37 6.90
#